data_AF-A0A842N7P0-F1
#
_entry.id   AF-A0A842N7P0-F1
#
_cell.length_a   1.000
_cell.length_b   1.000
_cell.length_c   1.000
_cell.angle_alpha   90.00
_cell.angle_beta   90.00
_cell.angle_gamma   90.00
#
_symmetry.space_group_name_H-M   'P 1'
#
loop_
_entity.id
_entity.type
_entity.pdbx_description
1 polymer ?
#
loop_
_entity_poly.entity_id
_entity_poly.type
_entity_poly.pdbx_seq_one_letter_code
_entity_poly.pdbx_strand_id
1 'polypeptide(L)'
;MNKLIFSGISCLILLFSVQMADAQEELPLPVGKNIKEWEAISAALVAEKRFNEAIIYLDKILDSEPDNLKALSNKAGLLIQLGKFLESVDISDKVLEMDKNRTSALINKSIALKMLGENEESFLTLSKILIVEPENEEVKKARANLLSLTPTVLLTSDSKYEVHASITIRDKNDNLIAVTESTNSRFLDSKFTESWWNDLGKMKYLKYDNGIEIFQKTNEVIVHEDHLGLVSLEKMIGKYTIQIFEVFVPMIQIEETDVVEITWTIVKK
;
A
#
# COMPACT_ATOMS: atom_id res chain seq x y z
N MET A 1 7.29 -36.70 71.87
CA MET A 1 8.41 -37.05 70.98
C MET A 1 8.08 -36.50 69.60
N ASN A 2 8.44 -35.26 69.30
CA ASN A 2 9.71 -34.79 68.74
C ASN A 2 9.95 -35.17 67.25
N LYS A 3 9.79 -34.13 66.40
CA LYS A 3 10.67 -33.70 65.31
C LYS A 3 11.05 -34.74 64.25
N LEU A 4 10.51 -34.61 63.02
CA LEU A 4 11.21 -34.72 61.71
C LEU A 4 10.23 -34.97 60.54
N ILE A 5 9.34 -34.03 60.15
CA ILE A 5 8.63 -34.14 58.84
C ILE A 5 8.51 -32.79 58.09
N PHE A 6 9.17 -31.70 58.51
CA PHE A 6 8.94 -30.37 57.90
C PHE A 6 10.06 -29.81 57.01
N SER A 7 10.98 -30.63 56.49
CA SER A 7 12.02 -30.17 55.55
C SER A 7 11.98 -30.82 54.16
N GLY A 8 11.00 -31.68 53.87
CA GLY A 8 10.95 -32.43 52.60
C GLY A 8 10.12 -31.81 51.47
N ILE A 9 9.23 -30.86 51.75
CA ILE A 9 8.19 -30.43 50.78
C ILE A 9 8.48 -29.05 50.17
N SER A 10 9.27 -28.19 50.80
CA SER A 10 9.69 -26.91 50.17
C SER A 10 10.77 -27.06 49.11
N CYS A 11 11.48 -28.20 49.04
CA CYS A 11 12.51 -28.40 48.01
C CYS A 11 11.97 -29.01 46.70
N LEU A 12 10.82 -29.69 46.73
CA LEU A 12 10.24 -30.26 45.50
C LEU A 12 9.45 -29.25 44.67
N ILE A 13 8.92 -28.18 45.28
CA ILE A 13 8.17 -27.14 44.56
C ILE A 13 9.11 -26.09 43.94
N LEU A 14 10.33 -25.95 44.46
CA LEU A 14 11.39 -25.11 43.85
C LEU A 14 12.21 -25.82 42.77
N LEU A 15 12.08 -27.14 42.62
CA LEU A 15 12.70 -27.90 41.52
C LEU A 15 11.79 -28.03 40.29
N PHE A 16 10.51 -27.62 40.39
CA PHE A 16 9.59 -27.57 39.24
C PHE A 16 9.38 -26.15 38.69
N SER A 17 10.11 -25.15 39.20
CA SER A 17 10.06 -23.77 38.69
C SER A 17 11.28 -23.36 37.87
N VAL A 18 12.23 -24.27 37.60
CA VAL A 18 13.40 -23.97 36.74
C VAL A 18 13.72 -25.17 35.85
N GLN A 19 12.88 -25.42 34.85
CA GLN A 19 13.27 -26.05 33.58
C GLN A 19 12.12 -25.97 32.57
N MET A 20 11.62 -24.74 32.34
CA MET A 20 11.30 -24.33 30.97
C MET A 20 12.54 -23.59 30.49
N ALA A 21 13.65 -24.32 30.38
CA ALA A 21 14.65 -23.91 29.42
C ALA A 21 13.94 -24.09 28.08
N ASP A 22 13.73 -22.98 27.36
CA ASP A 22 13.55 -23.03 25.92
C ASP A 22 14.79 -23.77 25.38
N ALA A 23 14.71 -25.10 25.35
CA ALA A 23 15.52 -25.90 24.48
C ALA A 23 14.99 -25.60 23.08
N GLN A 24 15.42 -24.45 22.53
CA GLN A 24 15.67 -24.41 21.10
C GLN A 24 16.68 -25.53 20.88
N GLU A 25 16.17 -26.69 20.48
CA GLU A 25 16.96 -27.76 19.94
C GLU A 25 17.72 -27.11 18.77
N GLU A 26 18.99 -26.73 18.99
CA GLU A 26 19.84 -26.20 17.95
C GLU A 26 19.85 -27.25 16.85
N LEU A 27 19.09 -26.99 15.78
CA LEU A 27 18.98 -27.90 14.65
C LEU A 27 20.40 -28.28 14.23
N PRO A 28 20.70 -29.58 14.07
CA PRO A 28 22.06 -30.03 13.79
C PRO A 28 22.55 -29.31 12.52
N LEU A 29 23.48 -28.39 12.73
CA LEU A 29 23.99 -27.52 11.68
C LEU A 29 24.99 -28.33 10.86
N PRO A 30 24.75 -28.58 9.55
CA PRO A 30 25.74 -29.27 8.72
C PRO A 30 27.03 -28.43 8.70
N VAL A 31 28.13 -29.08 9.06
CA VAL A 31 29.45 -28.46 9.17
C VAL A 31 30.11 -28.44 7.79
N GLY A 32 30.26 -27.26 7.21
CA GLY A 32 30.93 -27.06 5.91
C GLY A 32 30.17 -26.12 4.97
N LYS A 33 30.81 -25.69 3.87
CA LYS A 33 30.20 -24.85 2.84
C LYS A 33 29.25 -25.70 1.99
N ASN A 34 28.00 -25.83 2.40
CA ASN A 34 26.98 -26.51 1.61
C ASN A 34 25.72 -25.64 1.45
N ILE A 35 25.83 -24.63 0.59
CA ILE A 35 24.76 -23.68 0.27
C ILE A 35 23.48 -24.40 -0.16
N LYS A 36 23.59 -25.48 -0.96
CA LYS A 36 22.42 -26.26 -1.41
C LYS A 36 21.68 -26.93 -0.24
N GLU A 37 22.41 -27.47 0.74
CA GLU A 37 21.81 -28.03 1.94
C GLU A 37 21.14 -26.94 2.78
N TRP A 38 21.79 -25.79 2.99
CA TRP A 38 21.19 -24.67 3.73
C TRP A 38 19.94 -24.12 3.04
N GLU A 39 19.93 -24.04 1.70
CA GLU A 39 18.74 -23.67 0.93
C GLU A 39 17.61 -24.68 1.15
N ALA A 40 17.90 -25.98 1.10
CA ALA A 40 16.91 -27.03 1.30
C ALA A 40 16.33 -27.03 2.73
N ILE A 41 17.19 -26.88 3.74
CA ILE A 41 16.77 -26.79 5.14
C ILE A 41 15.92 -25.54 5.37
N SER A 42 16.38 -24.38 4.88
CA SER A 42 15.61 -23.13 4.97
C SER A 42 14.23 -23.29 4.34
N ALA A 43 14.15 -23.88 3.13
CA ALA A 43 12.87 -24.13 2.47
C ALA A 43 11.94 -25.07 3.26
N ALA A 44 12.48 -26.13 3.86
CA ALA A 44 11.71 -27.04 4.72
C ALA A 44 11.16 -26.33 5.96
N LEU A 45 11.98 -25.52 6.62
CA LEU A 45 11.57 -24.72 7.78
C LEU A 45 10.50 -23.69 7.42
N VAL A 46 10.59 -23.08 6.23
CA VAL A 46 9.54 -22.19 5.72
C VAL A 46 8.22 -22.94 5.50
N ALA A 47 8.27 -24.16 4.98
CA ALA A 47 7.07 -25.00 4.83
C ALA A 47 6.43 -25.35 6.19
N GLU A 48 7.25 -25.48 7.24
CA GLU A 48 6.81 -25.67 8.63
C GLU A 48 6.44 -24.35 9.34
N LYS A 49 6.51 -23.19 8.67
CA LYS A 49 6.31 -21.84 9.23
C LYS A 49 7.29 -21.45 10.34
N ARG A 50 8.44 -22.12 10.42
CA ARG A 50 9.53 -21.86 11.38
C ARG A 50 10.46 -20.76 10.85
N PHE A 51 9.91 -19.56 10.70
CA PHE A 51 10.58 -18.48 9.96
C PHE A 51 11.87 -17.97 10.61
N ASN A 52 11.92 -17.86 11.95
CA ASN A 52 13.13 -17.44 12.66
C ASN A 52 14.29 -18.41 12.38
N GLU A 53 14.02 -19.72 12.40
CA GLU A 53 15.02 -20.76 12.16
C GLU A 53 15.44 -20.80 10.69
N ALA A 54 14.50 -20.62 9.76
CA ALA A 54 14.80 -20.52 8.33
C ALA A 54 15.76 -19.37 8.02
N ILE A 55 15.63 -18.22 8.72
CA ILE A 55 16.53 -17.08 8.57
C ILE A 55 17.97 -17.41 8.98
N ILE A 56 18.18 -18.23 10.02
CA ILE A 56 19.54 -18.64 10.44
C ILE A 56 20.29 -19.31 9.28
N TYR A 57 19.61 -20.16 8.51
CA TYR A 57 20.22 -20.82 7.34
C TYR A 57 20.42 -19.87 6.16
N LEU A 58 19.54 -18.88 5.97
CA LEU A 58 19.75 -17.82 4.99
C LEU A 58 20.97 -16.96 5.35
N ASP A 59 21.16 -16.65 6.63
CA ASP A 59 22.30 -15.88 7.11
C ASP A 59 23.62 -16.60 6.87
N LYS A 60 23.67 -17.93 7.05
CA LYS A 60 24.84 -18.73 6.67
C LYS A 60 25.15 -18.70 5.17
N ILE A 61 24.12 -18.72 4.32
CA ILE A 61 24.31 -18.54 2.88
C ILE A 61 24.92 -17.17 2.61
N LEU A 62 24.41 -16.12 3.27
CA LEU A 62 24.87 -14.74 3.11
C LEU A 62 26.27 -14.49 3.70
N ASP A 63 26.67 -15.21 4.74
CA ASP A 63 28.05 -15.15 5.27
C ASP A 63 29.06 -15.68 4.23
N SER A 64 28.67 -16.69 3.44
CA SER A 64 29.52 -17.22 2.36
C SER A 64 29.36 -16.46 1.03
N GLU A 65 28.16 -15.94 0.75
CA GLU A 65 27.79 -15.25 -0.48
C GLU A 65 26.95 -14.02 -0.13
N PRO A 66 27.58 -12.90 0.28
CA PRO A 66 26.88 -11.70 0.77
C PRO A 66 25.90 -11.06 -0.22
N ASP A 67 26.11 -11.41 -1.49
CA ASP A 67 25.46 -10.90 -2.69
C ASP A 67 24.49 -11.92 -3.31
N ASN A 68 24.16 -13.00 -2.58
CA ASN A 68 23.20 -13.98 -3.05
C ASN A 68 21.77 -13.39 -3.05
N LEU A 69 21.35 -12.88 -4.21
CA LEU A 69 20.05 -12.20 -4.40
C LEU A 69 18.85 -13.08 -4.00
N LYS A 70 18.95 -14.40 -4.17
CA LYS A 70 17.89 -15.35 -3.80
C LYS A 70 17.79 -15.45 -2.28
N ALA A 71 18.90 -15.61 -1.57
CA ALA A 71 18.92 -15.65 -0.11
C ALA A 71 18.46 -14.32 0.50
N LEU A 72 18.92 -13.18 -0.03
CA LEU A 72 18.45 -11.85 0.38
C LEU A 72 16.93 -11.68 0.16
N SER A 73 16.42 -12.04 -1.02
CA SER A 73 14.98 -11.95 -1.33
C SER A 73 14.14 -12.85 -0.42
N ASN A 74 14.59 -14.08 -0.16
CA ASN A 74 13.91 -14.99 0.75
C ASN A 74 13.92 -14.42 2.17
N LYS A 75 15.05 -13.89 2.64
CA LYS A 75 15.17 -13.29 3.98
C LYS A 75 14.20 -12.11 4.14
N ALA A 76 14.15 -11.20 3.17
CA ALA A 76 13.19 -10.09 3.18
C ALA A 76 11.72 -10.59 3.24
N GLY A 77 11.38 -11.64 2.50
CA GLY A 77 10.05 -12.27 2.54
C GLY A 77 9.71 -12.85 3.92
N LEU A 78 10.66 -13.52 4.57
CA LEU A 78 10.47 -14.08 5.92
C LEU A 78 10.38 -13.00 7.00
N LEU A 79 11.14 -11.91 6.86
CA LEU A 79 11.04 -10.77 7.75
C LEU A 79 9.63 -10.14 7.73
N ILE A 80 8.96 -10.11 6.58
CA ILE A 80 7.55 -9.69 6.48
C ILE A 80 6.65 -10.61 7.29
N GLN A 81 6.83 -11.94 7.16
CA GLN A 81 6.03 -12.92 7.91
C GLN A 81 6.22 -12.79 9.43
N LEU A 82 7.39 -12.29 9.86
CA LEU A 82 7.72 -12.03 11.26
C LEU A 82 7.30 -10.63 11.75
N GLY A 83 6.69 -9.80 10.90
CA GLY A 83 6.33 -8.42 11.24
C GLY A 83 7.52 -7.43 11.29
N LYS A 84 8.70 -7.86 10.84
CA LYS A 84 9.93 -7.07 10.82
C LYS A 84 10.03 -6.26 9.53
N PHE A 85 9.11 -5.31 9.36
CA PHE A 85 8.92 -4.62 8.09
C PHE A 85 10.09 -3.69 7.73
N LEU A 86 10.64 -2.93 8.69
CA LEU A 86 11.81 -2.07 8.45
C LEU A 86 13.02 -2.87 7.97
N GLU A 87 13.36 -3.96 8.68
CA GLU A 87 14.46 -4.87 8.25
C GLU A 87 14.21 -5.45 6.86
N SER A 88 12.94 -5.76 6.52
CA SER A 88 12.59 -6.26 5.18
C SER A 88 12.80 -5.19 4.09
N VAL A 89 12.48 -3.92 4.38
CA VAL A 89 12.77 -2.79 3.48
C VAL A 89 14.27 -2.67 3.25
N ASP A 90 15.08 -2.67 4.31
CA ASP A 90 16.55 -2.54 4.20
C ASP A 90 17.16 -3.67 3.35
N ILE A 91 16.77 -4.92 3.60
CA ILE A 91 17.25 -6.06 2.81
C ILE A 91 16.76 -5.98 1.37
N SER A 92 15.51 -5.56 1.15
CA SER A 92 14.98 -5.39 -0.21
C SER A 92 15.71 -4.28 -0.96
N ASP A 93 16.06 -3.18 -0.30
CA ASP A 93 16.83 -2.09 -0.90
C ASP A 93 18.25 -2.53 -1.26
N LYS A 94 18.91 -3.32 -0.41
CA LYS A 94 20.20 -3.94 -0.77
C LYS A 94 20.10 -4.78 -2.05
N VAL A 95 19.02 -5.55 -2.21
CA VAL A 95 18.79 -6.32 -3.45
C VAL A 95 18.59 -5.38 -4.65
N LEU A 96 17.86 -4.28 -4.48
CA LEU A 96 17.58 -3.30 -5.53
C LEU A 96 18.78 -2.44 -5.91
N GLU A 97 19.75 -2.25 -5.02
CA GLU A 97 21.04 -1.63 -5.35
C GLU A 97 21.83 -2.48 -6.36
N MET A 98 21.75 -3.80 -6.22
CA MET A 98 22.42 -4.77 -7.09
C MET A 98 21.65 -5.06 -8.38
N ASP A 99 20.32 -5.20 -8.28
CA ASP A 99 19.40 -5.43 -9.39
C ASP A 99 18.14 -4.58 -9.22
N LYS A 100 18.17 -3.39 -9.82
CA LYS A 100 17.12 -2.36 -9.71
C LYS A 100 15.74 -2.82 -10.15
N ASN A 101 15.66 -3.84 -11.00
CA ASN A 101 14.42 -4.34 -11.58
C ASN A 101 14.02 -5.70 -11.02
N ARG A 102 14.65 -6.15 -9.93
CA ARG A 102 14.34 -7.43 -9.29
C ARG A 102 12.91 -7.44 -8.75
N THR A 103 11.99 -8.06 -9.48
CA THR A 103 10.56 -8.11 -9.14
C THR A 103 10.31 -8.63 -7.72
N SER A 104 11.05 -9.66 -7.26
CA SER A 104 10.90 -10.20 -5.89
C SER A 104 11.19 -9.18 -4.79
N ALA A 105 12.22 -8.34 -4.98
CA ALA A 105 12.57 -7.31 -4.02
C ALA A 105 11.61 -6.11 -4.07
N LEU A 106 11.16 -5.72 -5.27
CA LEU A 106 10.12 -4.70 -5.43
C LEU A 106 8.82 -5.13 -4.73
N ILE A 107 8.41 -6.39 -4.89
CA ILE A 107 7.24 -6.96 -4.20
C ILE A 107 7.45 -6.94 -2.68
N ASN A 108 8.54 -7.51 -2.16
CA ASN A 108 8.81 -7.54 -0.72
C ASN A 108 8.83 -6.14 -0.10
N LYS A 109 9.57 -5.20 -0.71
CA LYS A 109 9.61 -3.80 -0.27
C LYS A 109 8.22 -3.18 -0.27
N SER A 110 7.43 -3.36 -1.34
CA SER A 110 6.08 -2.80 -1.40
C SER A 110 5.14 -3.33 -0.31
N ILE A 111 5.22 -4.63 0.01
CA ILE A 111 4.43 -5.25 1.07
C ILE A 111 4.87 -4.70 2.43
N ALA A 112 6.17 -4.63 2.68
CA ALA A 112 6.71 -4.10 3.94
C ALA A 112 6.32 -2.62 4.15
N LEU A 113 6.46 -1.77 3.12
CA LEU A 113 6.04 -0.37 3.16
C LEU A 113 4.54 -0.22 3.44
N LYS A 114 3.70 -1.02 2.77
CA LYS A 114 2.25 -1.04 3.04
C LYS A 114 1.96 -1.36 4.51
N MET A 115 2.65 -2.34 5.09
CA MET A 115 2.45 -2.72 6.49
C MET A 115 2.94 -1.66 7.48
N LEU A 116 3.86 -0.78 7.04
CA LEU A 116 4.29 0.40 7.78
C LEU A 116 3.35 1.60 7.64
N GLY A 117 2.35 1.53 6.75
CA GLY A 117 1.45 2.65 6.43
C GLY A 117 1.99 3.58 5.33
N GLU A 118 3.16 3.28 4.77
CA GLU A 118 3.81 4.05 3.70
C GLU A 118 3.21 3.72 2.32
N ASN A 119 1.90 3.96 2.18
CA ASN A 119 1.10 3.58 1.02
C ASN A 119 1.59 4.23 -0.28
N GLU A 120 2.04 5.49 -0.22
CA GLU A 120 2.57 6.20 -1.39
C GLU A 120 3.86 5.56 -1.90
N GLU A 121 4.82 5.30 -1.02
CA GLU A 121 6.09 4.67 -1.42
C GLU A 121 5.87 3.24 -1.92
N SER A 122 4.94 2.51 -1.31
CA SER A 122 4.50 1.21 -1.79
C SER A 122 3.91 1.29 -3.20
N PHE A 123 3.05 2.30 -3.46
CA PHE A 123 2.47 2.54 -4.79
C PHE A 123 3.54 2.82 -5.85
N LEU A 124 4.53 3.66 -5.52
CA LEU A 124 5.64 3.98 -6.41
C LEU A 124 6.53 2.76 -6.65
N THR A 125 6.75 1.94 -5.62
CA THR A 125 7.54 0.71 -5.74
C THR A 125 6.87 -0.30 -6.67
N LEU A 126 5.56 -0.54 -6.52
CA LEU A 126 4.80 -1.40 -7.44
C LEU A 126 4.73 -0.83 -8.86
N SER A 127 4.72 0.50 -9.00
CA SER A 127 4.73 1.14 -10.32
C SER A 127 5.99 0.81 -11.13
N LYS A 128 7.14 0.59 -10.48
CA LYS A 128 8.37 0.18 -11.15
C LYS A 128 8.23 -1.19 -11.81
N ILE A 129 7.50 -2.12 -11.20
CA ILE A 129 7.25 -3.46 -11.77
C ILE A 129 6.47 -3.33 -13.08
N LEU A 130 5.44 -2.48 -13.11
CA LEU A 130 4.57 -2.30 -14.29
C LEU A 130 5.24 -1.57 -15.46
N ILE A 131 6.43 -0.99 -15.27
CA ILE A 131 7.25 -0.49 -16.39
C ILE A 131 7.80 -1.67 -17.21
N VAL A 132 8.14 -2.79 -16.55
CA VAL A 132 8.74 -3.98 -17.17
C VAL A 132 7.68 -5.04 -17.48
N GLU A 133 6.71 -5.21 -16.58
CA GLU A 133 5.62 -6.18 -16.67
C GLU A 133 4.27 -5.45 -16.72
N PRO A 134 3.95 -4.74 -17.82
CA PRO A 134 2.76 -3.88 -17.89
C PRO A 134 1.45 -4.66 -17.74
N GLU A 135 1.44 -5.96 -18.03
CA GLU A 135 0.26 -6.82 -17.94
C GLU A 135 0.17 -7.62 -16.64
N ASN A 136 0.99 -7.32 -15.63
CA ASN A 136 0.90 -7.98 -14.32
C ASN A 136 -0.36 -7.51 -13.56
N GLU A 137 -1.46 -8.24 -13.73
CA GLU A 137 -2.77 -7.93 -13.15
C GLU A 137 -2.77 -7.93 -11.60
N GLU A 138 -1.95 -8.78 -10.98
CA GLU A 138 -1.82 -8.82 -9.52
C GLU A 138 -1.20 -7.53 -9.00
N VAL A 139 -0.14 -7.05 -9.65
CA VAL A 139 0.51 -5.77 -9.31
C VAL A 139 -0.42 -4.60 -9.60
N LYS A 140 -1.15 -4.59 -10.73
CA LYS A 140 -2.17 -3.55 -11.00
C LYS A 140 -3.19 -3.48 -9.87
N LYS A 141 -3.69 -4.64 -9.39
CA LYS A 141 -4.63 -4.75 -8.27
C LYS A 141 -4.04 -4.23 -6.97
N ALA A 142 -2.86 -4.74 -6.59
CA ALA A 142 -2.20 -4.37 -5.35
C ALA A 142 -1.91 -2.86 -5.32
N ARG A 143 -1.43 -2.31 -6.42
CA ARG A 143 -1.11 -0.89 -6.57
C ARG A 143 -2.35 -0.01 -6.45
N ALA A 144 -3.45 -0.36 -7.13
CA ALA A 144 -4.68 0.41 -7.04
C ALA A 144 -5.26 0.42 -5.63
N ASN A 145 -5.27 -0.73 -4.95
CA ASN A 145 -5.77 -0.85 -3.59
C ASN A 145 -5.05 0.09 -2.60
N LEU A 146 -3.77 0.41 -2.82
CA LEU A 146 -3.03 1.33 -1.94
C LEU A 146 -3.60 2.74 -1.98
N LEU A 147 -3.93 3.24 -3.18
CA LEU A 147 -4.50 4.58 -3.34
C LEU A 147 -5.97 4.63 -2.93
N SER A 148 -6.75 3.57 -3.20
CA SER A 148 -8.14 3.50 -2.71
C SER A 148 -8.25 3.48 -1.18
N LEU A 149 -7.20 3.05 -0.46
CA LEU A 149 -7.14 3.09 1.01
C LEU A 149 -6.49 4.37 1.55
N THR A 150 -5.94 5.22 0.67
CA THR A 150 -5.29 6.46 1.10
C THR A 150 -6.36 7.52 1.34
N PRO A 151 -6.45 8.08 2.55
CA PRO A 151 -7.46 9.08 2.85
C PRO A 151 -7.21 10.37 2.07
N THR A 152 -8.28 10.99 1.58
CA THR A 152 -8.22 12.34 1.04
C THR A 152 -8.17 13.38 2.17
N VAL A 153 -7.53 14.52 1.89
CA VAL A 153 -7.39 15.64 2.82
C VAL A 153 -8.28 16.79 2.38
N LEU A 154 -8.84 17.54 3.35
CA LEU A 154 -9.66 18.72 3.09
C LEU A 154 -8.85 19.80 2.38
N LEU A 155 -9.43 20.41 1.35
CA LEU A 155 -8.87 21.62 0.75
C LEU A 155 -9.17 22.81 1.64
N THR A 156 -8.16 23.62 1.85
CA THR A 156 -8.18 24.87 2.62
C THR A 156 -7.65 26.01 1.76
N SER A 157 -7.74 27.26 2.23
CA SER A 157 -7.22 28.43 1.50
C SER A 157 -5.75 28.30 1.10
N ASP A 158 -4.97 27.60 1.92
CA ASP A 158 -3.52 27.45 1.78
C ASP A 158 -3.15 26.17 1.00
N SER A 159 -4.16 25.41 0.58
CA SER A 159 -3.95 24.22 -0.25
C SER A 159 -3.44 24.62 -1.64
N LYS A 160 -2.62 23.73 -2.20
CA LYS A 160 -2.05 23.86 -3.54
C LYS A 160 -3.09 23.85 -4.65
N TYR A 161 -4.21 23.17 -4.40
CA TYR A 161 -5.36 23.12 -5.30
C TYR A 161 -6.51 23.94 -4.72
N GLU A 162 -7.28 24.55 -5.61
CA GLU A 162 -8.66 24.98 -5.36
C GLU A 162 -9.58 24.21 -6.31
N VAL A 163 -10.70 23.74 -5.77
CA VAL A 163 -11.69 22.98 -6.54
C VAL A 163 -13.03 23.70 -6.44
N HIS A 164 -13.64 23.94 -7.59
CA HIS A 164 -15.03 24.31 -7.74
C HIS A 164 -15.72 23.27 -8.62
N ALA A 165 -16.87 22.78 -8.17
CA ALA A 165 -17.75 21.96 -8.98
C ALA A 165 -19.10 22.63 -9.14
N SER A 166 -19.57 22.72 -10.38
CA SER A 166 -20.94 23.10 -10.72
C SER A 166 -21.69 21.84 -11.13
N ILE A 167 -22.82 21.58 -10.48
CA ILE A 167 -23.64 20.39 -10.68
C ILE A 167 -24.97 20.83 -11.28
N THR A 168 -25.38 20.18 -12.37
CA THR A 168 -26.66 20.38 -13.03
C THR A 168 -27.38 19.05 -13.14
N ILE A 169 -28.62 19.01 -12.69
CA ILE A 169 -29.45 17.79 -12.67
C ILE A 169 -30.64 18.01 -13.58
N ARG A 170 -30.89 17.06 -14.47
CA ARG A 170 -32.00 17.09 -15.43
C ARG A 170 -32.76 15.77 -15.41
N ASP A 171 -34.06 15.83 -15.69
CA ASP A 171 -34.86 14.62 -15.86
C ASP A 171 -34.55 13.93 -17.21
N LYS A 172 -35.14 12.76 -17.43
CA LYS A 172 -35.04 12.00 -18.70
C LYS A 172 -35.53 12.75 -19.95
N ASN A 173 -36.28 13.85 -19.78
CA ASN A 173 -36.79 14.68 -20.86
C ASN A 173 -35.98 15.98 -21.01
N ASP A 174 -34.81 16.09 -20.38
CA ASP A 174 -33.90 17.24 -20.37
C ASP A 174 -34.44 18.48 -19.61
N ASN A 175 -35.52 18.32 -18.83
CA ASN A 175 -36.02 19.40 -17.98
C ASN A 175 -35.09 19.63 -16.79
N LEU A 176 -34.81 20.89 -16.49
CA LEU A 176 -33.96 21.26 -15.36
C LEU A 176 -34.64 20.93 -14.03
N ILE A 177 -33.98 20.10 -13.22
CA ILE A 177 -34.40 19.77 -11.85
C ILE A 177 -33.70 20.70 -10.85
N ALA A 178 -32.38 20.77 -10.91
CA ALA A 178 -31.58 21.53 -9.96
C ALA A 178 -30.25 22.00 -10.56
N VAL A 179 -29.74 23.11 -10.03
CA VAL A 179 -28.35 23.56 -10.22
C VAL A 179 -27.78 23.88 -8.85
N THR A 180 -26.60 23.38 -8.55
CA THR A 180 -25.86 23.73 -7.33
C THR A 180 -24.38 23.84 -7.63
N GLU A 181 -23.64 24.45 -6.72
CA GLU A 181 -22.20 24.55 -6.78
C GLU A 181 -21.59 24.26 -5.41
N SER A 182 -20.34 23.81 -5.40
CA SER A 182 -19.62 23.60 -4.16
C SER A 182 -18.12 23.76 -4.35
N THR A 183 -17.49 24.32 -3.33
CA THR A 183 -16.03 24.39 -3.16
C THR A 183 -15.56 23.57 -1.96
N ASN A 184 -16.48 23.03 -1.15
CA ASN A 184 -16.16 22.17 -0.02
C ASN A 184 -15.66 20.82 -0.56
N SER A 185 -14.34 20.65 -0.54
CA SER A 185 -13.68 19.62 -1.33
C SER A 185 -12.56 18.94 -0.56
N ARG A 186 -12.21 17.74 -1.03
CA ARG A 186 -11.05 16.96 -0.61
C ARG A 186 -10.23 16.56 -1.81
N PHE A 187 -8.96 16.26 -1.58
CA PHE A 187 -8.11 15.66 -2.60
C PHE A 187 -7.17 14.61 -2.03
N LEU A 188 -6.75 13.71 -2.90
CA LEU A 188 -5.68 12.76 -2.62
C LEU A 188 -4.34 13.50 -2.66
N ASP A 189 -3.83 13.96 -1.52
CA ASP A 189 -2.49 14.57 -1.45
C ASP A 189 -1.41 13.50 -1.64
N SER A 190 -0.87 13.44 -2.86
CA SER A 190 0.12 12.43 -3.24
C SER A 190 0.92 12.85 -4.47
N LYS A 191 2.11 12.28 -4.61
CA LYS A 191 2.94 12.28 -5.82
C LYS A 191 2.20 11.68 -7.01
N PHE A 192 1.25 10.77 -6.78
CA PHE A 192 0.39 10.28 -7.85
C PHE A 192 -0.46 11.43 -8.43
N THR A 193 -1.12 12.20 -7.57
CA THR A 193 -1.94 13.36 -7.98
C THR A 193 -1.07 14.40 -8.71
N GLU A 194 0.12 14.67 -8.21
CA GLU A 194 1.07 15.56 -8.88
C GLU A 194 1.53 15.05 -10.25
N SER A 195 1.83 13.75 -10.36
CA SER A 195 2.19 13.13 -11.64
C SER A 195 1.03 13.20 -12.62
N TRP A 196 -0.19 12.87 -12.16
CA TRP A 196 -1.40 12.96 -12.95
C TRP A 196 -1.63 14.38 -13.47
N TRP A 197 -1.46 15.39 -12.61
CA TRP A 197 -1.59 16.79 -13.00
C TRP A 197 -0.55 17.19 -14.05
N ASN A 198 0.71 16.81 -13.86
CA ASN A 198 1.77 17.08 -14.83
C ASN A 198 1.49 16.42 -16.20
N ASP A 199 0.90 15.22 -16.20
CA ASP A 199 0.51 14.54 -17.43
C ASP A 199 -0.63 15.27 -18.16
N LEU A 200 -1.59 15.88 -17.43
CA LEU A 200 -2.59 16.76 -18.04
C LEU A 200 -1.94 17.93 -18.78
N GLY A 201 -0.91 18.54 -18.20
CA GLY A 201 -0.15 19.62 -18.83
C GLY A 201 0.53 19.17 -20.13
N LYS A 202 1.24 18.03 -20.10
CA LYS A 202 1.88 17.44 -21.29
C LYS A 202 0.87 17.11 -22.39
N MET A 203 -0.33 16.67 -22.01
CA MET A 203 -1.43 16.35 -22.93
C MET A 203 -2.25 17.59 -23.35
N LYS A 204 -1.88 18.79 -22.90
CA LYS A 204 -2.54 20.07 -23.22
C LYS A 204 -3.99 20.15 -22.75
N TYR A 205 -4.32 19.48 -21.64
CA TYR A 205 -5.61 19.61 -20.97
C TYR A 205 -5.66 20.78 -19.98
N LEU A 206 -4.51 21.41 -19.67
CA LEU A 206 -4.44 22.58 -18.79
C LEU A 206 -4.49 23.87 -19.61
N LYS A 207 -5.30 24.83 -19.11
CA LYS A 207 -5.23 26.24 -19.50
C LYS A 207 -4.28 26.96 -18.55
N TYR A 208 -3.67 28.04 -19.04
CA TYR A 208 -2.74 28.85 -18.28
C TYR A 208 -3.24 30.29 -18.26
N ASP A 209 -3.39 30.87 -17.08
CA ASP A 209 -3.75 32.29 -16.90
C ASP A 209 -2.84 32.91 -15.86
N ASN A 210 -2.04 33.91 -16.24
CA ASN A 210 -1.07 34.58 -15.37
C ASN A 210 -0.16 33.63 -14.55
N GLY A 211 0.24 32.50 -15.14
CA GLY A 211 1.08 31.50 -14.48
C GLY A 211 0.32 30.48 -13.62
N ILE A 212 -1.00 30.61 -13.50
CA ILE A 212 -1.88 29.68 -12.80
C ILE A 212 -2.33 28.58 -13.77
N GLU A 213 -2.28 27.33 -13.33
CA GLU A 213 -2.71 26.17 -14.12
C GLU A 213 -4.18 25.85 -13.81
N ILE A 214 -5.00 25.76 -14.85
CA ILE A 214 -6.46 25.57 -14.73
C ILE A 214 -6.87 24.33 -15.52
N PHE A 215 -7.45 23.36 -14.83
CA PHE A 215 -8.10 22.20 -15.41
C PHE A 215 -9.61 22.40 -15.40
N GLN A 216 -10.26 22.18 -16.54
CA GLN A 216 -11.72 22.17 -16.65
C GLN A 216 -12.20 20.91 -17.36
N LYS A 217 -13.19 20.25 -16.78
CA LYS A 217 -13.81 19.07 -17.38
C LYS A 217 -15.27 18.98 -16.98
N THR A 218 -16.12 18.69 -17.95
CA THR A 218 -17.51 18.34 -17.73
C THR A 218 -17.68 16.84 -17.96
N ASN A 219 -18.38 16.17 -17.04
CA ASN A 219 -18.74 14.77 -17.19
C ASN A 219 -20.12 14.50 -16.59
N GLU A 220 -20.82 13.56 -17.20
CA GLU A 220 -22.02 12.97 -16.59
C GLU A 220 -21.60 11.97 -15.52
N VAL A 221 -22.41 11.88 -14.47
CA VAL A 221 -22.26 10.93 -13.38
C VAL A 221 -23.51 10.07 -13.33
N ILE A 222 -23.31 8.77 -13.41
CA ILE A 222 -24.37 7.81 -13.13
C ILE A 222 -24.42 7.66 -11.62
N VAL A 223 -25.53 8.06 -11.03
CA VAL A 223 -25.74 7.92 -9.59
C VAL A 223 -26.60 6.68 -9.36
N HIS A 224 -26.10 5.78 -8.53
CA HIS A 224 -26.79 4.52 -8.20
C HIS A 224 -27.60 4.61 -6.90
N GLU A 225 -27.52 5.75 -6.22
CA GLU A 225 -28.23 6.05 -4.97
C GLU A 225 -29.40 7.01 -5.25
N ASP A 226 -30.36 7.04 -4.33
CA ASP A 226 -31.53 7.94 -4.40
C ASP A 226 -31.21 9.39 -4.01
N HIS A 227 -29.93 9.68 -3.75
CA HIS A 227 -29.44 11.00 -3.39
C HIS A 227 -28.01 11.25 -3.88
N LEU A 228 -27.69 12.53 -4.02
CA LEU A 228 -26.34 13.02 -4.32
C LEU A 228 -25.78 13.76 -3.10
N GLY A 229 -24.63 13.32 -2.57
CA GLY A 229 -23.99 13.95 -1.40
C GLY A 229 -22.46 14.11 -1.51
N LEU A 230 -21.81 13.20 -2.22
CA LEU A 230 -20.37 13.25 -2.48
C LEU A 230 -20.13 12.89 -3.95
N VAL A 231 -19.37 13.73 -4.65
CA VAL A 231 -19.02 13.51 -6.05
C VAL A 231 -17.51 13.48 -6.20
N SER A 232 -17.01 12.63 -7.09
CA SER A 232 -15.58 12.41 -7.26
C SER A 232 -15.13 12.67 -8.70
N LEU A 233 -13.99 13.35 -8.85
CA LEU A 233 -13.20 13.34 -10.08
C LEU A 233 -12.19 12.21 -10.00
N GLU A 234 -12.34 11.26 -10.92
CA GLU A 234 -11.64 9.98 -10.85
C GLU A 234 -10.68 9.78 -12.03
N LYS A 235 -9.67 8.94 -11.78
CA LYS A 235 -8.78 8.40 -12.81
C LYS A 235 -8.85 6.88 -12.81
N MET A 236 -9.14 6.31 -13.98
CA MET A 236 -9.02 4.87 -14.19
C MET A 236 -7.55 4.49 -14.44
N ILE A 237 -7.09 3.47 -13.72
CA ILE A 237 -5.83 2.75 -13.95
C ILE A 237 -6.17 1.29 -14.19
N GLY A 238 -6.23 0.90 -15.47
CA GLY A 238 -6.78 -0.40 -15.85
C GLY A 238 -8.27 -0.46 -15.49
N LYS A 239 -8.66 -1.45 -14.68
CA LYS A 239 -10.03 -1.64 -14.17
C LYS A 239 -10.29 -1.00 -12.80
N TYR A 240 -9.33 -0.24 -12.29
CA TYR A 240 -9.39 0.35 -10.96
C TYR A 240 -9.60 1.85 -11.04
N THR A 241 -10.49 2.35 -10.19
CA THR A 241 -10.84 3.76 -10.10
C THR A 241 -10.14 4.39 -8.91
N ILE A 242 -9.47 5.52 -9.14
CA ILE A 242 -8.79 6.30 -8.12
C ILE A 242 -9.48 7.66 -8.03
N GLN A 243 -10.02 7.97 -6.86
CA GLN A 243 -10.61 9.26 -6.55
C GLN A 243 -9.48 10.26 -6.29
N ILE A 244 -9.41 11.32 -7.09
CA ILE A 244 -8.35 12.32 -6.97
C ILE A 244 -8.87 13.55 -6.25
N PHE A 245 -10.04 14.06 -6.67
CA PHE A 245 -10.72 15.16 -6.02
C PHE A 245 -12.14 14.73 -5.68
N GLU A 246 -12.63 15.20 -4.55
CA GLU A 246 -13.99 14.94 -4.09
C GLU A 246 -14.61 16.27 -3.71
N VAL A 247 -15.91 16.44 -3.97
CA VAL A 247 -16.68 17.62 -3.57
C VAL A 247 -17.93 17.17 -2.83
N PHE A 248 -18.16 17.77 -1.66
CA PHE A 248 -19.40 17.60 -0.92
C PHE A 248 -20.46 18.49 -1.54
N VAL A 249 -21.59 17.89 -1.91
CA VAL A 249 -22.74 18.63 -2.39
C VAL A 249 -23.86 18.58 -1.36
N PRO A 250 -24.72 19.61 -1.29
CA PRO A 250 -25.96 19.50 -0.52
C PRO A 250 -26.71 18.24 -0.95
N MET A 251 -27.29 17.52 0.02
CA MET A 251 -28.08 16.32 -0.26
C MET A 251 -29.25 16.68 -1.18
N ILE A 252 -29.19 16.21 -2.44
CA ILE A 252 -30.24 16.38 -3.43
C ILE A 252 -30.81 15.01 -3.75
N GLN A 253 -32.13 14.85 -3.59
CA GLN A 253 -32.83 13.64 -4.00
C GLN A 253 -32.89 13.57 -5.53
N ILE A 254 -32.65 12.38 -6.08
CA ILE A 254 -32.62 12.14 -7.52
C ILE A 254 -33.32 10.84 -7.86
N GLU A 255 -33.84 10.75 -9.08
CA GLU A 255 -34.40 9.52 -9.65
C GLU A 255 -33.33 8.78 -10.48
N GLU A 256 -33.50 7.46 -10.64
CA GLU A 256 -32.60 6.63 -11.46
C GLU A 256 -32.49 7.10 -12.92
N THR A 257 -33.54 7.79 -13.41
CA THR A 257 -33.56 8.33 -14.78
C THR A 257 -32.99 9.74 -14.91
N ASP A 258 -32.60 10.37 -13.80
CA ASP A 258 -32.03 11.70 -13.82
C ASP A 258 -30.59 11.67 -14.34
N VAL A 259 -30.23 12.70 -15.09
CA VAL A 259 -28.87 12.93 -15.59
C VAL A 259 -28.21 13.98 -14.73
N VAL A 260 -27.07 13.61 -14.12
CA VAL A 260 -26.25 14.52 -13.32
C VAL A 260 -25.01 14.92 -14.12
N GLU A 261 -24.91 16.17 -14.51
CA GLU A 261 -23.73 16.74 -15.14
C GLU A 261 -22.91 17.52 -14.11
N ILE A 262 -21.61 17.26 -14.06
CA ILE A 262 -20.67 17.96 -13.19
C ILE A 262 -19.60 18.63 -14.03
N THR A 263 -19.49 19.94 -13.88
CA THR A 263 -18.39 20.74 -14.42
C THR A 263 -17.40 21.04 -13.31
N TRP A 264 -16.23 20.43 -13.41
CA TRP A 264 -15.08 20.65 -12.55
C TRP A 264 -14.26 21.82 -13.06
N THR A 265 -13.90 22.75 -12.17
CA THR A 265 -12.85 23.74 -12.37
C THR A 265 -11.84 23.59 -11.24
N ILE A 266 -10.64 23.14 -11.58
CA ILE A 266 -9.55 22.92 -10.62
C ILE A 266 -8.43 23.87 -10.96
N VAL A 267 -7.98 24.61 -9.96
CA VAL A 267 -6.91 25.58 -10.08
C VAL A 267 -5.74 25.10 -9.25
N LYS A 268 -4.54 25.12 -9.82
CA LYS A 268 -3.30 24.87 -9.09
C LYS A 268 -2.51 26.17 -8.99
N LYS A 269 -2.25 26.58 -7.75
CA LYS A 269 -1.54 27.82 -7.41
C LYS A 269 -0.03 27.66 -7.51
#